data_AF-A0A537SCU6-F1
#
_entry.id   AF-A0A537SCU6-F1
#
_cell.length_a   1.000
_cell.length_b   1.000
_cell.length_c   1.000
_cell.angle_alpha   90.00
_cell.angle_beta   90.00
_cell.angle_gamma   90.00
#
_symmetry.space_group_name_H-M   'P 1'
#
loop_
_entity.id
_entity.type
_entity.pdbx_description
1 polymer ?
#
loop_
_entity_poly.entity_id
_entity_poly.type
_entity_poly.pdbx_seq_one_letter_code
_entity_poly.pdbx_strand_id
1 'polypeptide(L)'
;MSALLSALQLPSVREAVLAETGGVLGRSSRLSRLAEQLGWAIRQSVPSAVEPDCLRNAVNTLFYRDPVTLPTMAPGTSLSSEPHSFSRVFTGAFFEGLAGMLATTDAKDEAALLQVSQDIAAILIQGIRAASVVPTFFSQVAATMLGVAASQFSAQGYEVALRSGFVRHGVLPPAMALAATRARVPRRTEAVAATPTEPKTLPMLHLSVAEYGLGIPSIVVYAAAEPKRLEVAGAALAVGAAPSPGEDQAAKSFFEDLLRRGRLKVAKPGKPGAEIMRSSAASTHETHTHELRREGGQMVLRRVRIDCGHACC
;
A
#
# COMPACT_ATOMS: atom_id res chain seq x y z
N MET A 1 -1.05 -2.04 7.89
CA MET A 1 0.01 -1.92 8.91
C MET A 1 -0.52 -1.41 10.25
N SER A 2 -1.32 -0.33 10.29
CA SER A 2 -1.92 0.17 11.54
C SER A 2 -2.61 -0.90 12.37
N ALA A 3 -3.45 -1.76 11.77
CA ALA A 3 -4.12 -2.85 12.48
C ALA A 3 -3.14 -3.79 13.23
N LEU A 4 -2.02 -4.15 12.61
CA LEU A 4 -0.98 -4.98 13.22
C LEU A 4 -0.34 -4.27 14.42
N LEU A 5 0.09 -3.02 14.21
CA LEU A 5 0.80 -2.23 15.22
C LEU A 5 -0.09 -1.86 16.40
N SER A 6 -1.36 -1.53 16.16
CA SER A 6 -2.36 -1.27 17.19
C SER A 6 -2.67 -2.53 18.01
N ALA A 7 -2.84 -3.69 17.36
CA ALA A 7 -3.06 -4.96 18.05
C ALA A 7 -1.88 -5.31 18.97
N LEU A 8 -0.65 -5.08 18.49
CA LEU A 8 0.58 -5.27 19.27
C LEU A 8 0.72 -4.33 20.47
N GLN A 9 -0.15 -3.33 20.66
CA GLN A 9 -0.16 -2.54 21.90
C GLN A 9 -0.87 -3.25 23.05
N LEU A 10 -1.64 -4.31 22.78
CA LEU A 10 -2.30 -5.12 23.81
C LEU A 10 -1.39 -6.27 24.29
N PRO A 11 -1.07 -6.35 25.60
CA PRO A 11 -0.23 -7.43 26.15
C PRO A 11 -0.77 -8.83 25.82
N SER A 12 -2.09 -9.01 25.94
CA SER A 12 -2.77 -10.29 25.67
C SER A 12 -2.61 -10.76 24.22
N VAL A 13 -2.49 -9.83 23.26
CA VAL A 13 -2.21 -10.17 21.86
C VAL A 13 -0.77 -10.62 21.71
N ARG A 14 0.18 -9.89 22.31
CA ARG A 14 1.61 -10.22 22.25
C ARG A 14 1.90 -11.60 22.84
N GLU A 15 1.42 -11.86 24.05
CA GLU A 15 1.57 -13.16 24.72
C GLU A 15 1.00 -14.31 23.87
N ALA A 16 -0.23 -14.13 23.36
CA ALA A 16 -0.88 -15.18 22.59
C ALA A 16 -0.21 -15.45 21.25
N VAL A 17 0.32 -14.42 20.57
CA VAL A 17 1.07 -14.59 19.31
C VAL A 17 2.39 -15.28 19.56
N LEU A 18 3.12 -14.92 20.63
CA LEU A 18 4.38 -15.58 20.97
C LEU A 18 4.15 -17.06 21.32
N ALA A 19 3.08 -17.36 22.05
CA ALA A 19 2.68 -18.73 22.36
C ALA A 19 2.28 -19.51 21.09
N GLU A 20 1.45 -18.95 20.22
CA GLU A 20 1.00 -19.57 18.96
C GLU A 20 2.17 -19.84 18.00
N THR A 21 3.16 -18.95 17.97
CA THR A 21 4.28 -19.03 17.02
C THR A 21 5.54 -19.70 17.58
N GLY A 22 5.62 -19.91 18.89
CA GLY A 22 6.85 -20.31 19.58
C GLY A 22 7.96 -19.25 19.46
N GLY A 23 7.59 -17.97 19.48
CA GLY A 23 8.50 -16.84 19.28
C GLY A 23 8.97 -16.63 17.82
N VAL A 24 8.50 -17.43 16.86
CA VAL A 24 8.83 -17.29 15.43
C VAL A 24 7.72 -16.51 14.72
N LEU A 25 7.74 -15.19 14.85
CA LEU A 25 6.66 -14.31 14.41
C LEU A 25 6.30 -14.43 12.92
N GLY A 26 7.24 -14.86 12.07
CA GLY A 26 7.01 -15.10 10.63
C GLY A 26 6.06 -16.26 10.31
N ARG A 27 5.51 -16.94 11.31
CA ARG A 27 4.46 -17.96 11.15
C ARG A 27 3.08 -17.32 11.18
N SER A 28 2.13 -17.93 10.45
CA SER A 28 0.74 -17.49 10.49
C SER A 28 0.22 -17.54 11.94
N SER A 29 -0.46 -16.47 12.36
CA SER A 29 -1.00 -16.32 13.72
C SER A 29 -2.24 -15.43 13.72
N ARG A 30 -2.91 -15.30 14.86
CA ARG A 30 -3.98 -14.31 15.06
C ARG A 30 -3.58 -12.86 14.74
N LEU A 31 -2.29 -12.53 14.76
CA LEU A 31 -1.82 -11.21 14.37
C LEU A 31 -1.74 -11.07 12.85
N SER A 32 -1.20 -12.08 12.16
CA SER A 32 -1.00 -12.02 10.72
C SER A 32 -2.30 -12.20 9.93
N ARG A 33 -3.27 -12.95 10.48
CA ARG A 33 -4.60 -13.15 9.91
C ARG A 33 -5.48 -11.93 10.12
N LEU A 34 -5.54 -11.08 9.11
CA LEU A 34 -6.28 -9.83 9.17
C LEU A 34 -7.77 -10.07 8.94
N ALA A 35 -8.59 -9.47 9.81
CA ALA A 35 -10.05 -9.42 9.71
C ALA A 35 -10.70 -10.80 9.52
N GLU A 36 -10.38 -11.76 10.39
CA GLU A 36 -10.85 -13.16 10.33
C GLU A 36 -12.38 -13.29 10.17
N GLN A 37 -13.14 -12.57 11.00
CA GLN A 37 -14.62 -12.61 10.97
C GLN A 37 -15.20 -12.02 9.68
N LEU A 38 -14.60 -10.94 9.20
CA LEU A 38 -14.99 -10.34 7.92
C LEU A 38 -14.69 -11.30 6.77
N GLY A 39 -13.49 -11.87 6.74
CA GLY A 39 -13.11 -12.90 5.76
C GLY A 39 -14.10 -14.06 5.73
N TRP A 40 -14.47 -14.58 6.90
CA TRP A 40 -15.48 -15.64 7.01
C TRP A 40 -16.83 -15.24 6.40
N ALA A 41 -17.31 -14.02 6.67
CA ALA A 41 -18.59 -13.52 6.15
C ALA A 41 -18.56 -13.38 4.62
N ILE A 42 -17.50 -12.78 4.06
CA ILE A 42 -17.33 -12.66 2.60
C ILE A 42 -17.25 -14.03 1.94
N ARG A 43 -16.57 -14.99 2.58
CA ARG A 43 -16.39 -16.35 2.06
C ARG A 43 -17.74 -17.05 1.83
N GLN A 44 -18.77 -16.73 2.60
CA GLN A 44 -20.11 -17.29 2.41
C GLN A 44 -20.72 -16.90 1.05
N SER A 45 -20.36 -15.72 0.53
CA SER A 45 -20.91 -15.17 -0.72
C SER A 45 -19.95 -15.29 -1.89
N VAL A 46 -18.66 -15.04 -1.68
CA VAL A 46 -17.61 -15.05 -2.70
C VAL A 46 -16.36 -15.77 -2.16
N PRO A 47 -16.36 -17.11 -2.12
CA PRO A 47 -15.27 -17.90 -1.52
C PRO A 47 -13.87 -17.61 -2.10
N SER A 48 -13.80 -17.22 -3.37
CA SER A 48 -12.55 -16.93 -4.07
C SER A 48 -11.97 -15.54 -3.78
N ALA A 49 -12.67 -14.67 -3.05
CA ALA A 49 -12.23 -13.30 -2.76
C ALA A 49 -11.31 -13.20 -1.53
N VAL A 50 -11.24 -14.26 -0.71
CA VAL A 50 -10.60 -14.26 0.62
C VAL A 50 -9.83 -15.55 0.87
N GLU A 51 -8.97 -15.55 1.88
CA GLU A 51 -8.27 -16.76 2.34
C GLU A 51 -9.25 -17.69 3.09
N PRO A 52 -8.89 -18.98 3.32
CA PRO A 52 -9.76 -19.92 4.01
C PRO A 52 -10.22 -19.50 5.41
N ASP A 53 -9.34 -18.84 6.17
CA ASP A 53 -9.54 -18.52 7.58
C ASP A 53 -9.45 -17.02 7.90
N CYS A 54 -9.19 -16.17 6.90
CA CYS A 54 -9.07 -14.73 7.10
C CYS A 54 -9.38 -13.93 5.84
N LEU A 55 -9.54 -12.61 5.97
CA LEU A 55 -9.64 -11.75 4.80
C LEU A 55 -8.33 -11.78 4.02
N ARG A 56 -7.21 -11.60 4.73
CA ARG A 56 -5.83 -11.59 4.19
C ARG A 56 -4.86 -12.06 5.26
N ASN A 57 -3.81 -12.78 4.86
CA ASN A 57 -2.69 -13.10 5.73
C ASN A 57 -1.47 -12.22 5.43
N ALA A 58 -0.92 -11.58 6.46
CA ALA A 58 0.33 -10.83 6.37
C ALA A 58 1.54 -11.77 6.13
N VAL A 59 1.44 -13.04 6.54
CA VAL A 59 2.39 -14.08 6.13
C VAL A 59 1.99 -14.55 4.73
N ASN A 60 2.66 -14.04 3.71
CA ASN A 60 2.46 -14.41 2.31
C ASN A 60 3.78 -14.34 1.53
N THR A 61 3.79 -14.80 0.28
CA THR A 61 4.98 -14.80 -0.60
C THR A 61 4.78 -13.93 -1.84
N LEU A 62 3.85 -12.97 -1.78
CA LEU A 62 3.48 -12.16 -2.93
C LEU A 62 4.64 -11.24 -3.30
N PHE A 63 5.11 -11.39 -4.53
CA PHE A 63 6.19 -10.59 -5.10
C PHE A 63 5.61 -9.37 -5.84
N TYR A 64 6.27 -8.22 -5.69
CA TYR A 64 5.92 -6.98 -6.37
C TYR A 64 5.79 -7.19 -7.89
N ARG A 65 4.73 -6.62 -8.46
CA ARG A 65 4.57 -6.44 -9.91
C ARG A 65 4.12 -5.01 -10.15
N ASP A 66 4.55 -4.41 -11.25
CA ASP A 66 4.05 -3.09 -11.63
C ASP A 66 2.51 -3.14 -11.75
N PRO A 67 1.76 -2.32 -10.98
CA PRO A 67 0.31 -2.28 -11.03
C PRO A 67 -0.29 -2.14 -12.43
N VAL A 68 0.39 -1.45 -13.36
CA VAL A 68 -0.13 -1.27 -14.74
C VAL A 68 -0.16 -2.59 -15.53
N THR A 69 0.56 -3.60 -15.07
CA THR A 69 0.61 -4.94 -15.68
C THR A 69 -0.35 -5.94 -15.03
N LEU A 70 -1.03 -5.54 -13.95
CA LEU A 70 -1.93 -6.40 -13.20
C LEU A 70 -3.38 -6.28 -13.71
N PRO A 71 -4.18 -7.35 -13.59
CA PRO A 71 -5.62 -7.23 -13.84
C PRO A 71 -6.28 -6.31 -12.81
N THR A 72 -7.41 -5.71 -13.18
CA THR A 72 -8.19 -4.85 -12.27
C THR A 72 -8.78 -5.59 -11.08
N MET A 73 -9.02 -6.90 -11.20
CA MET A 73 -9.49 -7.77 -10.12
C MET A 73 -8.83 -9.15 -10.27
N ALA A 74 -8.63 -9.84 -9.16
CA ALA A 74 -8.10 -11.19 -9.13
C ALA A 74 -8.65 -11.96 -7.91
N PRO A 75 -8.63 -13.30 -7.92
CA PRO A 75 -8.89 -14.11 -6.73
C PRO A 75 -7.93 -13.79 -5.59
N GLY A 76 -8.29 -14.14 -4.36
CA GLY A 76 -7.49 -13.93 -3.14
C GLY A 76 -6.10 -14.57 -3.21
N THR A 77 -5.88 -15.58 -4.05
CA THR A 77 -4.57 -16.21 -4.26
C THR A 77 -3.65 -15.45 -5.23
N SER A 78 -4.14 -14.38 -5.86
CA SER A 78 -3.44 -13.65 -6.92
C SER A 78 -3.43 -12.14 -6.65
N LEU A 79 -2.51 -11.42 -7.31
CA LEU A 79 -2.47 -9.95 -7.25
C LEU A 79 -3.35 -9.32 -8.34
N SER A 80 -3.97 -8.21 -7.98
CA SER A 80 -4.60 -7.25 -8.89
C SER A 80 -4.09 -5.84 -8.60
N SER A 81 -4.38 -4.89 -9.49
CA SER A 81 -4.12 -3.46 -9.27
C SER A 81 -5.07 -2.83 -8.23
N GLU A 82 -5.97 -3.61 -7.63
CA GLU A 82 -6.89 -3.13 -6.61
C GLU A 82 -6.10 -2.78 -5.34
N PRO A 83 -6.28 -1.57 -4.75
CA PRO A 83 -5.42 -1.10 -3.66
C PRO A 83 -5.27 -2.07 -2.47
N HIS A 84 -6.34 -2.76 -2.09
CA HIS A 84 -6.29 -3.73 -0.99
C HIS A 84 -5.64 -5.06 -1.40
N SER A 85 -5.80 -5.48 -2.66
CA SER A 85 -5.05 -6.61 -3.20
C SER A 85 -3.55 -6.28 -3.28
N PHE A 86 -3.20 -5.12 -3.84
CA PHE A 86 -1.82 -4.75 -4.10
C PHE A 86 -1.03 -4.45 -2.81
N SER A 87 -1.69 -3.84 -1.82
CA SER A 87 -1.07 -3.56 -0.51
C SER A 87 -0.62 -4.80 0.27
N ARG A 88 -1.05 -6.02 -0.12
CA ARG A 88 -0.57 -7.27 0.47
C ARG A 88 0.93 -7.49 0.28
N VAL A 89 1.51 -7.02 -0.84
CA VAL A 89 2.96 -7.09 -1.09
C VAL A 89 3.72 -6.34 -0.01
N PHE A 90 3.38 -5.07 0.21
CA PHE A 90 4.06 -4.26 1.23
C PHE A 90 3.75 -4.75 2.64
N THR A 91 2.52 -5.23 2.89
CA THR A 91 2.14 -5.79 4.20
C THR A 91 2.94 -7.05 4.52
N GLY A 92 3.18 -7.92 3.53
CA GLY A 92 4.04 -9.10 3.69
C GLY A 92 5.49 -8.71 3.98
N ALA A 93 6.06 -7.82 3.15
CA ALA A 93 7.41 -7.31 3.34
C ALA A 93 7.61 -6.67 4.73
N PHE A 94 6.64 -5.87 5.17
CA PHE A 94 6.64 -5.22 6.48
C PHE A 94 6.56 -6.23 7.62
N PHE A 95 5.66 -7.22 7.52
CA PHE A 95 5.49 -8.24 8.55
C PHE A 95 6.70 -9.17 8.65
N GLU A 96 7.29 -9.54 7.52
CA GLU A 96 8.56 -10.28 7.49
C GLU A 96 9.70 -9.46 8.11
N GLY A 97 9.76 -8.16 7.83
CA GLY A 97 10.71 -7.25 8.49
C GLY A 97 10.52 -7.18 10.00
N LEU A 98 9.28 -7.04 10.49
CA LEU A 98 8.93 -7.08 11.91
C LEU A 98 9.37 -8.39 12.57
N ALA A 99 9.10 -9.52 11.91
CA ALA A 99 9.53 -10.84 12.41
C ALA A 99 11.05 -10.97 12.46
N GLY A 100 11.75 -10.44 11.45
CA GLY A 100 13.21 -10.37 11.44
C GLY A 100 13.77 -9.50 12.56
N MET A 101 13.15 -8.35 12.85
CA MET A 101 13.57 -7.47 13.95
C MET A 101 13.39 -8.11 15.32
N LEU A 102 12.31 -8.88 15.54
CA LEU A 102 12.18 -9.68 16.77
C LEU A 102 13.22 -10.81 16.81
N ALA A 103 13.59 -11.38 15.66
CA ALA A 103 14.60 -12.43 15.62
C ALA A 103 16.01 -11.93 15.96
N THR A 104 16.27 -10.62 15.89
CA THR A 104 17.54 -10.01 16.31
C THR A 104 17.61 -9.68 17.80
N THR A 105 16.53 -9.82 18.56
CA THR A 105 16.54 -9.61 20.01
C THR A 105 16.95 -10.88 20.76
N ASP A 106 17.72 -10.74 21.83
CA ASP A 106 18.14 -11.87 22.67
C ASP A 106 16.96 -12.54 23.37
N ALA A 107 16.03 -11.72 23.86
CA ALA A 107 14.77 -12.17 24.44
C ALA A 107 13.66 -12.10 23.38
N LYS A 108 12.91 -13.20 23.21
CA LYS A 108 11.74 -13.30 22.32
C LYS A 108 10.46 -13.32 23.15
N ASP A 109 10.37 -12.35 24.05
CA ASP A 109 9.28 -12.21 25.00
C ASP A 109 8.33 -11.07 24.60
N GLU A 110 7.31 -10.90 25.44
CA GLU A 110 6.26 -9.92 25.25
C GLU A 110 6.80 -8.48 25.21
N ALA A 111 7.77 -8.16 26.07
CA ALA A 111 8.38 -6.83 26.17
C ALA A 111 9.23 -6.52 24.93
N ALA A 112 10.03 -7.48 24.46
CA ALA A 112 10.80 -7.34 23.22
C ALA A 112 9.87 -7.12 22.02
N LEU A 113 8.75 -7.85 21.93
CA LEU A 113 7.77 -7.67 20.87
C LEU A 113 7.09 -6.29 20.93
N LEU A 114 6.81 -5.76 22.13
CA LEU A 114 6.31 -4.40 22.28
C LEU A 114 7.32 -3.37 21.75
N GLN A 115 8.58 -3.47 22.19
CA GLN A 115 9.63 -2.54 21.79
C GLN A 115 9.85 -2.56 20.27
N VAL A 116 10.01 -3.75 19.69
CA VAL A 116 10.16 -3.93 18.24
C VAL A 116 8.96 -3.35 17.47
N SER A 117 7.74 -3.49 18.00
CA SER A 117 6.53 -2.92 17.39
C SER A 117 6.55 -1.38 17.37
N GLN A 118 7.05 -0.76 18.44
CA GLN A 118 7.16 0.70 18.55
C GLN A 118 8.28 1.23 17.65
N ASP A 119 9.40 0.53 17.61
CA ASP A 119 10.55 0.87 16.76
C ASP A 119 10.17 0.81 15.28
N ILE A 120 9.55 -0.28 14.81
CA ILE A 120 9.14 -0.39 13.42
C ILE A 120 8.03 0.62 13.07
N ALA A 121 7.16 0.99 14.02
CA ALA A 121 6.16 2.04 13.84
C ALA A 121 6.84 3.40 13.62
N ALA A 122 7.86 3.73 14.42
CA ALA A 122 8.64 4.95 14.26
C ALA A 122 9.36 4.97 12.90
N ILE A 123 9.98 3.85 12.50
CA ILE A 123 10.64 3.70 11.19
C ILE A 123 9.64 3.90 10.05
N LEU A 124 8.46 3.28 10.12
CA LEU A 124 7.40 3.40 9.12
C LEU A 124 6.90 4.84 8.97
N ILE A 125 6.58 5.51 10.09
CA ILE A 125 6.06 6.89 10.07
C ILE A 125 7.09 7.84 9.47
N GLN A 126 8.36 7.72 9.88
CA GLN A 126 9.43 8.54 9.31
C GLN A 126 9.64 8.23 7.82
N GLY A 127 9.61 6.95 7.44
CA GLY A 127 9.74 6.51 6.05
C GLY A 127 8.65 7.10 5.15
N ILE A 128 7.37 6.99 5.56
CA ILE A 128 6.23 7.55 4.81
C ILE A 128 6.36 9.08 4.67
N ARG A 129 6.71 9.78 5.75
CA ARG A 129 6.82 11.26 5.71
C ARG A 129 7.98 11.75 4.84
N ALA A 130 9.02 10.95 4.67
CA ALA A 130 10.19 11.29 3.85
C ALA A 130 10.05 10.85 2.38
N ALA A 131 9.13 9.94 2.06
CA ALA A 131 8.95 9.40 0.71
C ALA A 131 8.27 10.40 -0.24
N SER A 132 8.71 10.45 -1.49
CA SER A 132 8.01 11.18 -2.56
C SER A 132 6.81 10.41 -3.05
N VAL A 133 5.68 11.08 -3.29
CA VAL A 133 4.49 10.47 -3.91
C VAL A 133 4.69 10.38 -5.42
N VAL A 134 5.20 9.23 -5.87
CA VAL A 134 5.52 8.88 -7.28
C VAL A 134 5.00 7.48 -7.63
N PRO A 135 5.00 7.04 -8.90
CA PRO A 135 4.46 5.72 -9.25
C PRO A 135 5.17 4.53 -8.55
N THR A 136 6.45 4.69 -8.18
CA THR A 136 7.21 3.72 -7.38
C THR A 136 7.11 3.95 -5.86
N PHE A 137 5.97 4.44 -5.37
CA PHE A 137 5.77 4.86 -3.97
C PHE A 137 6.20 3.81 -2.94
N PHE A 138 5.86 2.53 -3.13
CA PHE A 138 6.28 1.45 -2.22
C PHE A 138 7.80 1.37 -2.09
N SER A 139 8.54 1.51 -3.20
CA SER A 139 10.00 1.51 -3.19
C SER A 139 10.57 2.75 -2.53
N GLN A 140 9.94 3.93 -2.71
CA GLN A 140 10.33 5.14 -1.99
C GLN A 140 10.18 4.96 -0.47
N VAL A 141 9.03 4.46 -0.01
CA VAL A 141 8.78 4.23 1.43
C VAL A 141 9.74 3.17 1.99
N ALA A 142 9.95 2.06 1.28
CA ALA A 142 10.88 1.03 1.73
C ALA A 142 12.32 1.56 1.83
N ALA A 143 12.77 2.31 0.83
CA ALA A 143 14.13 2.85 0.80
C ALA A 143 14.35 3.90 1.92
N THR A 144 13.36 4.76 2.17
CA THR A 144 13.44 5.71 3.30
C THR A 144 13.39 4.99 4.65
N MET A 145 12.57 3.94 4.80
CA MET A 145 12.56 3.10 6.00
C MET A 145 13.93 2.46 6.26
N LEU A 146 14.60 1.94 5.22
CA LEU A 146 15.95 1.38 5.34
C LEU A 146 16.98 2.42 5.78
N GLY A 147 16.93 3.62 5.22
CA GLY A 147 17.81 4.72 5.64
C GLY A 147 17.55 5.19 7.07
N VAL A 148 16.28 5.20 7.52
CA VAL A 148 15.92 5.51 8.93
C VAL A 148 16.44 4.42 9.86
N ALA A 149 16.20 3.15 9.54
CA ALA A 149 16.69 2.03 10.34
C ALA A 149 18.22 2.05 10.45
N ALA A 150 18.93 2.23 9.34
CA ALA A 150 20.38 2.26 9.32
C ALA A 150 20.99 3.47 10.06
N SER A 151 20.28 4.59 10.15
CA SER A 151 20.80 5.81 10.79
C SER A 151 20.40 5.96 12.26
N GLN A 152 19.22 5.50 12.65
CA GLN A 152 18.65 5.72 13.99
C GLN A 152 18.57 4.44 14.82
N PHE A 153 18.60 3.27 14.19
CA PHE A 153 18.46 1.96 14.82
C PHE A 153 19.64 1.03 14.48
N SER A 154 20.81 1.62 14.23
CA SER A 154 22.02 0.88 13.85
C SER A 154 22.52 -0.05 14.95
N ALA A 155 22.34 0.32 16.22
CA ALA A 155 22.71 -0.51 17.36
C ALA A 155 21.90 -1.81 17.42
N GLN A 156 20.65 -1.79 16.93
CA GLN A 156 19.76 -2.95 16.88
C GLN A 156 19.93 -3.78 15.59
N GLY A 157 20.60 -3.25 14.56
CA GLY A 157 20.76 -3.95 13.27
C GLY A 157 19.45 -4.18 12.51
N TYR A 158 18.40 -3.39 12.80
CA TYR A 158 17.07 -3.57 12.21
C TYR A 158 17.04 -3.37 10.69
N GLU A 159 18.03 -2.68 10.11
CA GLU A 159 18.07 -2.48 8.66
C GLU A 159 18.27 -3.80 7.92
N VAL A 160 18.99 -4.77 8.51
CA VAL A 160 19.19 -6.10 7.91
C VAL A 160 17.86 -6.85 7.80
N ALA A 161 17.08 -6.85 8.89
CA ALA A 161 15.78 -7.51 8.95
C ALA A 161 14.77 -6.90 7.97
N LEU A 162 14.64 -5.56 7.97
CA LEU A 162 13.77 -4.85 7.04
C LEU A 162 14.19 -5.05 5.58
N ARG A 163 15.50 -5.02 5.30
CA ARG A 163 16.03 -5.25 3.96
C ARG A 163 15.67 -6.64 3.45
N SER A 164 15.75 -7.66 4.29
CA SER A 164 15.34 -9.02 3.93
C SER A 164 13.88 -9.06 3.46
N GLY A 165 12.96 -8.51 4.25
CA GLY A 165 11.53 -8.48 3.89
C GLY A 165 11.26 -7.71 2.60
N PHE A 166 11.84 -6.53 2.42
CA PHE A 166 11.66 -5.74 1.19
C PHE A 166 12.22 -6.42 -0.06
N VAL A 167 13.36 -7.11 0.05
CA VAL A 167 13.99 -7.81 -1.07
C VAL A 167 13.19 -9.07 -1.43
N ARG A 168 12.79 -9.88 -0.45
CA ARG A 168 12.06 -11.15 -0.68
C ARG A 168 10.69 -10.96 -1.30
N HIS A 169 10.05 -9.81 -1.03
CA HIS A 169 8.79 -9.41 -1.65
C HIS A 169 8.96 -8.52 -2.89
N GLY A 170 10.20 -8.27 -3.35
CA GLY A 170 10.46 -7.48 -4.56
C GLY A 170 10.12 -6.00 -4.46
N VAL A 171 9.91 -5.46 -3.26
CA VAL A 171 9.66 -4.02 -3.05
C VAL A 171 10.88 -3.18 -3.43
N LEU A 172 12.07 -3.76 -3.26
CA LEU A 172 13.35 -3.23 -3.73
C LEU A 172 14.22 -4.37 -4.27
N PRO A 173 14.97 -4.19 -5.37
CA PRO A 173 16.02 -5.12 -5.76
C PRO A 173 17.21 -5.06 -4.78
N PRO A 174 18.00 -6.14 -4.64
CA PRO A 174 19.09 -6.22 -3.67
C PRO A 174 20.06 -5.03 -3.70
N ALA A 175 20.48 -4.61 -4.89
CA ALA A 175 21.43 -3.50 -5.06
C ALA A 175 20.85 -2.16 -4.57
N MET A 176 19.59 -1.86 -4.90
CA MET A 176 18.93 -0.63 -4.44
C MET A 176 18.65 -0.66 -2.94
N ALA A 177 18.29 -1.83 -2.40
CA ALA A 177 18.09 -1.98 -0.96
C ALA A 177 19.38 -1.75 -0.17
N LEU A 178 20.53 -2.21 -0.68
CA LEU A 178 21.85 -1.91 -0.10
C LEU A 178 22.26 -0.43 -0.26
N ALA A 179 21.94 0.19 -1.40
CA ALA A 179 22.20 1.61 -1.60
C ALA A 179 21.35 2.47 -0.64
N ALA A 180 20.09 2.08 -0.40
CA ALA A 180 19.16 2.80 0.46
C ALA A 180 19.63 2.86 1.92
N THR A 181 20.29 1.82 2.46
CA THR A 181 20.85 1.86 3.82
C THR A 181 22.01 2.85 3.96
N ARG A 182 22.64 3.25 2.85
CA ARG A 182 23.72 4.25 2.81
C ARG A 182 23.22 5.65 2.50
N ALA A 183 21.98 5.78 2.03
CA ALA A 183 21.39 7.07 1.72
C ALA A 183 21.16 7.86 3.03
N ARG A 184 21.64 9.10 3.07
CA ARG A 184 21.38 9.98 4.22
C ARG A 184 19.90 10.35 4.21
N VAL A 185 19.15 9.87 5.20
CA VAL A 185 17.81 10.40 5.50
C VAL A 185 18.00 11.59 6.43
N PRO A 186 17.57 12.80 6.07
CA PRO A 186 17.74 13.97 6.93
C PRO A 186 17.05 13.74 8.29
N ARG A 187 17.80 13.85 9.38
CA ARG A 187 17.28 13.70 10.74
C ARG A 187 16.41 14.89 11.07
N ARG A 188 15.13 14.66 11.34
CA ARG A 188 14.18 15.72 11.72
C ARG A 188 14.32 16.12 13.20
N THR A 189 15.54 16.41 13.67
CA THR A 189 15.70 17.17 14.93
C THR A 189 15.50 18.68 14.73
N GLU A 190 15.29 19.14 13.51
CA GLU A 190 15.09 20.56 13.18
C GLU A 190 13.62 20.96 12.88
N ALA A 191 12.64 20.07 13.06
CA ALA A 191 11.23 20.41 12.77
C ALA A 191 10.25 19.98 13.85
N VAL A 192 10.62 20.21 15.11
CA VAL A 192 9.65 20.26 16.23
C VAL A 192 8.90 21.61 16.25
N ALA A 193 9.26 22.55 15.38
CA ALA A 193 8.48 23.76 15.09
C ALA A 193 7.85 23.71 13.70
N ALA A 194 7.11 22.64 13.37
CA ALA A 194 6.23 22.67 12.21
C ALA A 194 4.86 23.16 12.66
N THR A 195 4.61 24.47 12.48
CA THR A 195 3.25 25.00 12.29
C THR A 195 2.46 24.06 11.37
N PRO A 196 1.12 23.96 11.53
CA PRO A 196 0.30 23.13 10.65
C PRO A 196 0.55 23.58 9.22
N THR A 197 1.37 22.80 8.51
CA THR A 197 1.74 23.10 7.14
C THR A 197 0.47 22.81 6.35
N GLU A 198 0.04 23.75 5.51
CA GLU A 198 -1.08 23.55 4.60
C GLU A 198 -1.01 22.15 3.98
N PRO A 199 -2.14 21.45 3.82
CA PRO A 199 -2.14 20.11 3.25
C PRO A 199 -1.38 20.15 1.93
N LYS A 200 -0.23 19.47 1.90
CA LYS A 200 0.62 19.40 0.71
C LYS A 200 -0.22 18.85 -0.42
N THR A 201 -0.56 19.73 -1.36
CA THR A 201 -1.41 19.38 -2.49
C THR A 201 -0.55 18.66 -3.50
N LEU A 202 -0.99 17.48 -3.94
CA LEU A 202 -0.26 16.71 -4.95
C LEU A 202 -0.19 17.49 -6.27
N PRO A 203 0.87 17.30 -7.08
CA PRO A 203 0.93 17.89 -8.41
C PRO A 203 -0.28 17.48 -9.25
N MET A 204 -0.72 18.40 -10.11
CA MET A 204 -1.83 18.17 -11.02
C MET A 204 -1.33 17.85 -12.42
N LEU A 205 -1.95 16.87 -13.07
CA LEU A 205 -1.69 16.50 -14.47
C LEU A 205 -2.93 16.67 -15.33
N HIS A 206 -2.72 17.03 -16.59
CA HIS A 206 -3.75 17.04 -17.63
C HIS A 206 -3.77 15.69 -18.33
N LEU A 207 -4.87 14.96 -18.18
CA LEU A 207 -5.04 13.64 -18.77
C LEU A 207 -6.03 13.72 -19.94
N SER A 208 -5.61 13.30 -21.14
CA SER A 208 -6.55 13.05 -22.24
C SER A 208 -7.51 11.91 -21.86
N VAL A 209 -8.81 12.07 -22.13
CA VAL A 209 -9.85 11.06 -21.89
C VAL A 209 -10.83 10.95 -23.06
N ALA A 210 -10.47 11.53 -24.21
CA ALA A 210 -11.32 11.60 -25.40
C ALA A 210 -11.76 10.20 -25.89
N GLU A 211 -10.90 9.20 -25.74
CA GLU A 211 -11.16 7.82 -26.17
C GLU A 211 -12.23 7.10 -25.35
N TYR A 212 -12.55 7.61 -24.15
CA TYR A 212 -13.52 6.98 -23.25
C TYR A 212 -14.96 7.45 -23.48
N GLY A 213 -15.21 8.32 -24.47
CA GLY A 213 -16.56 8.73 -24.84
C GLY A 213 -17.30 9.57 -23.78
N LEU A 214 -16.58 10.20 -22.83
CA LEU A 214 -17.16 10.95 -21.70
C LEU A 214 -17.72 12.33 -22.07
N GLY A 215 -17.68 12.71 -23.35
CA GLY A 215 -18.12 14.03 -23.83
C GLY A 215 -17.19 15.19 -23.44
N ILE A 216 -16.00 14.89 -22.93
CA ILE A 216 -14.94 15.85 -22.61
C ILE A 216 -13.60 15.31 -23.12
N PRO A 217 -12.71 16.15 -23.67
CA PRO A 217 -11.45 15.68 -24.26
C PRO A 217 -10.36 15.42 -23.22
N SER A 218 -10.40 16.11 -22.07
CA SER A 218 -9.38 16.04 -21.03
C SER A 218 -9.94 16.31 -19.64
N ILE A 219 -9.27 15.77 -18.63
CA ILE A 219 -9.52 16.03 -17.22
C ILE A 219 -8.22 16.46 -16.52
N VAL A 220 -8.37 17.07 -15.34
CA VAL A 220 -7.27 17.33 -14.42
C VAL A 220 -7.31 16.29 -13.29
N VAL A 221 -6.17 15.72 -12.95
CA VAL A 221 -6.02 14.72 -11.89
C VAL A 221 -4.92 15.12 -10.91
N TYR A 222 -5.08 14.78 -9.64
CA TYR A 222 -4.00 14.82 -8.66
C TYR A 222 -3.16 13.56 -8.83
N ALA A 223 -1.91 13.72 -9.24
CA ALA A 223 -1.06 12.61 -9.64
C ALA A 223 0.06 12.34 -8.64
N ALA A 224 0.54 11.09 -8.64
CA ALA A 224 1.78 10.72 -8.01
C ALA A 224 2.95 11.21 -8.88
N ALA A 225 3.24 12.50 -8.80
CA ALA A 225 4.14 13.23 -9.70
C ALA A 225 5.10 14.16 -8.93
N GLU A 226 5.36 13.85 -7.65
CA GLU A 226 6.36 14.61 -6.89
C GLU A 226 7.79 14.35 -7.42
N PRO A 227 8.73 15.28 -7.28
CA PRO A 227 10.13 15.01 -7.60
C PRO A 227 10.65 13.78 -6.83
N LYS A 228 11.27 12.83 -7.55
CA LYS A 228 11.90 11.66 -6.94
C LYS A 228 13.05 12.10 -6.03
N ARG A 229 13.06 11.60 -4.79
CA ARG A 229 14.14 11.84 -3.82
C ARG A 229 15.20 10.76 -3.86
N LEU A 230 14.80 9.53 -4.18
CA LEU A 230 15.67 8.37 -4.28
C LEU A 230 15.45 7.70 -5.65
N GLU A 231 16.55 7.33 -6.31
CA GLU A 231 16.52 6.56 -7.56
C GLU A 231 16.27 5.08 -7.26
N VAL A 232 15.03 4.76 -6.88
CA VAL A 232 14.58 3.41 -6.50
C VAL A 232 13.29 2.99 -7.20
N ALA A 233 13.20 1.69 -7.46
CA ALA A 233 12.06 1.03 -8.06
C ALA A 233 11.89 -0.39 -7.48
N GLY A 234 10.76 -1.04 -7.80
CA GLY A 234 10.52 -2.44 -7.44
C GLY A 234 11.50 -3.37 -8.14
N ALA A 235 11.65 -4.58 -7.65
CA ALA A 235 12.46 -5.60 -8.32
C ALA A 235 11.74 -6.14 -9.56
N ALA A 236 12.48 -6.38 -10.63
CA ALA A 236 11.99 -7.16 -11.76
C ALA A 236 11.83 -8.64 -11.32
N LEU A 237 10.95 -9.39 -11.99
CA LEU A 237 10.86 -10.85 -11.77
C LEU A 237 12.15 -11.58 -12.18
N ALA A 238 12.88 -11.01 -13.14
CA ALA A 238 14.20 -11.45 -13.54
C ALA A 238 15.26 -10.71 -12.71
N VAL A 239 16.28 -10.15 -13.37
CA VAL A 239 17.40 -9.48 -12.69
C VAL A 239 17.18 -7.97 -12.66
N GLY A 240 17.42 -7.34 -11.51
CA GLY A 240 17.50 -5.89 -11.36
C GLY A 240 16.17 -5.21 -11.05
N ALA A 241 16.03 -3.96 -11.48
CA ALA A 241 14.87 -3.13 -11.20
C ALA A 241 13.78 -3.31 -12.26
N ALA A 242 12.52 -3.32 -11.83
CA ALA A 242 11.37 -3.27 -12.72
C ALA A 242 11.28 -1.88 -13.40
N PRO A 243 10.80 -1.82 -14.65
CA PRO A 243 10.46 -0.55 -15.28
C PRO A 243 9.49 0.25 -14.40
N SER A 244 9.72 1.56 -14.28
CA SER A 244 8.78 2.47 -13.63
C SER A 244 7.87 3.03 -14.71
N PRO A 245 6.53 2.98 -14.56
CA PRO A 245 5.65 3.72 -15.44
C PRO A 245 5.89 5.22 -15.23
N GLY A 246 5.72 5.98 -16.31
CA GLY A 246 5.65 7.44 -16.24
C GLY A 246 4.39 7.89 -15.48
N GLU A 247 4.41 9.12 -14.99
CA GLU A 247 3.33 9.69 -14.17
C GLU A 247 2.00 9.74 -14.95
N ASP A 248 2.04 10.12 -16.22
CA ASP A 248 0.88 10.09 -17.13
C ASP A 248 0.31 8.68 -17.31
N GLN A 249 1.18 7.68 -17.55
CA GLN A 249 0.74 6.30 -17.74
C GLN A 249 0.13 5.74 -16.45
N ALA A 250 0.73 6.03 -15.29
CA ALA A 250 0.19 5.62 -14.00
C ALA A 250 -1.18 6.27 -13.72
N ALA A 251 -1.31 7.57 -13.99
CA ALA A 251 -2.56 8.31 -13.85
C ALA A 251 -3.65 7.77 -14.81
N LYS A 252 -3.29 7.51 -16.07
CA LYS A 252 -4.18 6.94 -17.08
C LYS A 252 -4.67 5.54 -16.69
N SER A 253 -3.76 4.68 -16.24
CA SER A 253 -4.08 3.31 -15.81
C SER A 253 -5.00 3.33 -14.60
N PHE A 254 -4.74 4.20 -13.62
CA PHE A 254 -5.63 4.38 -12.47
C PHE A 254 -7.02 4.87 -12.88
N PHE A 255 -7.11 5.81 -13.82
CA PHE A 255 -8.39 6.29 -14.33
C PHE A 255 -9.17 5.18 -15.06
N GLU A 256 -8.49 4.39 -15.88
CA GLU A 256 -9.10 3.24 -16.55
C GLU A 256 -9.58 2.18 -15.55
N ASP A 257 -8.82 1.91 -14.49
CA ASP A 257 -9.24 1.05 -13.38
C ASP A 257 -10.55 1.53 -12.73
N LEU A 258 -10.73 2.85 -12.58
CA LEU A 258 -11.98 3.41 -12.05
C LEU A 258 -13.16 3.15 -12.99
N LEU A 259 -12.96 3.29 -14.31
CA LEU A 259 -13.99 3.00 -15.31
C LEU A 259 -14.33 1.51 -15.34
N ARG A 260 -13.33 0.64 -15.49
CA ARG A 260 -13.50 -0.82 -15.58
C ARG A 260 -14.15 -1.40 -14.33
N ARG A 261 -13.85 -0.82 -13.16
CA ARG A 261 -14.47 -1.24 -11.90
C ARG A 261 -15.79 -0.53 -11.64
N GLY A 262 -16.30 0.37 -12.48
CA GLY A 262 -17.54 1.12 -12.19
C GLY A 262 -17.46 1.96 -10.92
N ARG A 263 -16.30 2.57 -10.66
CA ARG A 263 -16.00 3.38 -9.47
C ARG A 263 -16.04 4.89 -9.74
N LEU A 264 -16.23 5.30 -10.99
CA LEU A 264 -16.39 6.69 -11.41
C LEU A 264 -17.86 7.04 -11.55
N LYS A 265 -18.30 8.08 -10.84
CA LYS A 265 -19.59 8.72 -11.05
C LYS A 265 -19.51 9.62 -12.29
N VAL A 266 -20.27 9.28 -13.33
CA VAL A 266 -20.39 10.09 -14.55
C VAL A 266 -21.63 10.98 -14.41
N ALA A 267 -21.48 12.28 -14.68
CA ALA A 267 -22.56 13.25 -14.48
C ALA A 267 -23.49 13.31 -15.71
N LYS A 268 -24.49 12.41 -15.76
CA LYS A 268 -25.87 12.56 -16.26
C LYS A 268 -26.37 11.26 -16.93
N PRO A 269 -27.44 10.63 -16.40
CA PRO A 269 -28.15 9.57 -17.11
C PRO A 269 -28.89 10.20 -18.29
N GLY A 270 -28.60 9.79 -19.52
CA GLY A 270 -29.36 10.27 -20.69
C GLY A 270 -28.62 10.40 -22.02
N LYS A 271 -27.31 10.12 -22.08
CA LYS A 271 -26.64 9.86 -23.36
C LYS A 271 -25.94 8.49 -23.28
N PRO A 272 -26.49 7.45 -23.94
CA PRO A 272 -25.92 6.11 -23.90
C PRO A 272 -24.61 6.12 -24.67
N GLY A 273 -23.49 5.84 -23.99
CA GLY A 273 -22.20 5.74 -24.68
C GLY A 273 -21.02 5.33 -23.81
N ALA A 274 -21.02 5.64 -22.51
CA ALA A 274 -19.80 5.47 -21.69
C ALA A 274 -19.99 4.88 -20.28
N GLU A 275 -21.23 4.58 -19.84
CA GLU A 275 -21.44 3.97 -18.53
C GLU A 275 -21.17 2.47 -18.57
N ILE A 276 -20.03 2.03 -18.02
CA ILE A 276 -19.80 0.62 -17.70
C ILE A 276 -20.59 0.31 -16.41
N MET A 277 -21.83 -0.09 -16.58
CA MET A 277 -22.72 -0.44 -15.47
C MET A 277 -22.24 -1.73 -14.79
N ARG A 278 -22.15 -1.72 -13.46
CA ARG A 278 -21.94 -2.95 -12.68
C ARG A 278 -23.21 -3.81 -12.76
N SER A 279 -23.07 -5.07 -13.16
CA SER A 279 -24.19 -6.00 -13.26
C SER A 279 -24.74 -6.49 -11.91
N SER A 280 -24.07 -6.24 -10.77
CA SER A 280 -24.35 -6.96 -9.51
C SER A 280 -24.31 -6.12 -8.23
N ALA A 281 -24.27 -4.79 -8.27
CA ALA A 281 -24.43 -4.00 -7.05
C ALA A 281 -25.93 -3.81 -6.79
N ALA A 282 -26.41 -4.18 -5.60
CA ALA A 282 -27.77 -3.82 -5.19
C ALA A 282 -27.94 -2.31 -5.35
N SER A 283 -29.06 -1.87 -5.92
CA SER A 283 -29.34 -0.46 -6.24
C SER A 283 -29.29 0.48 -5.02
N THR A 284 -29.15 -0.07 -3.82
CA THR A 284 -29.13 0.61 -2.52
C THR A 284 -27.75 1.08 -2.07
N HIS A 285 -26.65 0.62 -2.70
CA HIS A 285 -25.29 1.05 -2.33
C HIS A 285 -24.63 1.88 -3.43
N GLU A 286 -24.39 3.17 -3.17
CA GLU A 286 -23.60 4.01 -4.07
C GLU A 286 -22.12 3.58 -4.01
N THR A 287 -21.64 2.92 -5.07
CA THR A 287 -20.31 2.28 -5.10
C THR A 287 -19.21 3.14 -5.72
N HIS A 288 -19.53 4.37 -6.11
CA HIS A 288 -18.60 5.30 -6.72
C HIS A 288 -17.64 5.86 -5.67
N THR A 289 -16.33 5.80 -5.94
CA THR A 289 -15.30 6.41 -5.08
C THR A 289 -14.86 7.78 -5.59
N HIS A 290 -15.04 8.02 -6.89
CA HIS A 290 -14.60 9.23 -7.56
C HIS A 290 -15.73 9.82 -8.40
N GLU A 291 -15.64 11.12 -8.66
CA GLU A 291 -16.52 11.84 -9.58
C GLU A 291 -15.70 12.83 -10.42
N LEU A 292 -16.24 13.19 -11.59
CA LEU A 292 -15.75 14.31 -12.37
C LEU A 292 -16.52 15.57 -11.98
N ARG A 293 -15.82 16.56 -11.43
CA ARG A 293 -16.40 17.83 -10.97
C ARG A 293 -15.87 18.99 -11.79
N ARG A 294 -16.74 19.94 -12.14
CA ARG A 294 -16.31 21.19 -12.78
C ARG A 294 -15.78 22.16 -11.73
N GLU A 295 -14.53 22.56 -11.86
CA GLU A 295 -13.85 23.50 -10.96
C GLU A 295 -12.98 24.46 -11.81
N GLY A 296 -13.13 25.77 -11.62
CA GLY A 296 -12.32 26.76 -12.36
C GLY A 296 -12.38 26.63 -13.89
N GLY A 297 -13.51 26.16 -14.44
CA GLY A 297 -13.67 25.92 -15.88
C GLY A 297 -13.10 24.58 -16.38
N GLN A 298 -12.37 23.83 -15.54
CA GLN A 298 -11.79 22.53 -15.85
C GLN A 298 -12.64 21.39 -15.26
N MET A 299 -12.52 20.19 -15.84
CA MET A 299 -13.09 18.98 -15.26
C MET A 299 -12.02 18.28 -14.42
N VAL A 300 -12.24 18.20 -13.11
CA VAL A 300 -11.29 17.65 -12.14
C VAL A 300 -11.80 16.31 -11.62
N LEU A 301 -10.93 15.30 -11.58
CA LEU A 301 -11.22 14.03 -10.92
C LEU A 301 -11.08 14.20 -9.41
N ARG A 302 -12.20 14.07 -8.69
CA ARG A 302 -12.25 14.16 -7.24
C ARG A 302 -12.58 12.82 -6.62
N ARG A 303 -11.85 12.45 -5.58
CA ARG A 303 -12.27 11.38 -4.68
C ARG A 303 -13.36 11.91 -3.75
N VAL A 304 -14.50 11.23 -3.70
CA VAL A 304 -15.64 11.62 -2.86
C VAL A 304 -15.82 10.72 -1.64
N ARG A 305 -15.27 9.49 -1.70
CA ARG A 305 -15.25 8.55 -0.57
C ARG A 305 -14.08 7.60 -0.70
N ILE A 306 -13.74 6.99 0.42
CA ILE A 306 -12.90 5.80 0.46
C ILE A 306 -13.86 4.62 0.57
N ASP A 307 -13.75 3.68 -0.36
CA ASP A 307 -14.50 2.42 -0.30
C ASP A 307 -13.48 1.30 -0.10
N CYS A 308 -13.62 0.58 1.02
CA CYS A 308 -12.77 -0.54 1.38
C CYS A 308 -13.18 -1.86 0.68
N GLY A 309 -14.21 -1.82 -0.18
CA GLY A 309 -14.79 -2.91 -0.95
C GLY A 309 -16.22 -3.24 -0.51
N HIS A 310 -17.01 -3.84 -1.40
CA HIS A 310 -18.40 -4.31 -1.15
C HIS A 310 -18.55 -5.40 -0.06
N ALA A 311 -17.44 -5.69 0.60
CA ALA A 311 -17.19 -6.83 1.45
C ALA A 311 -16.38 -6.42 2.68
N CYS A 312 -15.94 -5.16 2.77
CA CYS A 312 -15.26 -4.59 3.93
C CYS A 312 -16.06 -3.39 4.44
N CYS A 313 -17.17 -3.69 5.14
CA CYS A 313 -18.07 -2.76 5.83
C CYS A 313 -18.80 -1.75 4.91
#